data_AF-B9VRN9-F1
#
_entry.id   AF-B9VRN9-F1
#
_cell.length_a   1.000
_cell.length_b   1.000
_cell.length_c   1.000
_cell.angle_alpha   90.00
_cell.angle_beta   90.00
_cell.angle_gamma   90.00
#
_symmetry.space_group_name_H-M   'P 1'
#
loop_
_entity.id
_entity.type
_entity.pdbx_description
1 polymer ?
#
loop_
_entity_poly.entity_id
_entity_poly.type
_entity_poly.pdbx_seq_one_letter_code
_entity_poly.pdbx_strand_id
1 'polypeptide(L)'
;RGSRIEDRWIGFSLSEKLQSAFGMKSLSAGRVQTPVLGWIIKRDKERQKKVGLITVEIDALKISFKIEDAKKAKEIFEKLDESKIKIERGGVKTLFPSPPFNTGELLKAASYFASAQEAMAIAQELFEKGLITYHRTEVPR
;
A
#
# COMPACT_ATOMS: atom_id res chain seq x y z
N ARG A 1 16.33 5.83 -23.24
CA ARG A 1 15.55 6.64 -24.22
C ARG A 1 14.37 5.88 -24.86
N GLY A 2 14.21 4.56 -24.66
CA GLY A 2 13.13 3.76 -25.29
C GLY A 2 11.77 3.72 -24.56
N SER A 3 11.72 4.05 -23.26
CA SER A 3 10.50 3.89 -22.45
C SER A 3 9.29 4.68 -22.95
N ARG A 4 9.49 5.93 -23.39
CA ARG A 4 8.40 6.79 -23.89
C ARG A 4 7.75 6.27 -25.17
N ILE A 5 8.55 5.68 -26.06
CA ILE A 5 8.07 5.15 -27.34
C ILE A 5 7.28 3.88 -27.07
N GLU A 6 7.82 2.99 -26.25
CA GLU A 6 7.17 1.76 -25.82
C GLU A 6 5.84 2.04 -25.10
N ASP A 7 5.83 2.97 -24.15
CA ASP A 7 4.61 3.36 -23.44
C ASP A 7 3.53 3.88 -24.39
N ARG A 8 3.91 4.65 -25.41
CA ARG A 8 3.00 5.22 -26.41
C ARG A 8 2.46 4.16 -27.36
N TRP A 9 3.30 3.25 -27.83
CA TRP A 9 2.91 2.14 -28.71
C TRP A 9 1.93 1.20 -28.02
N ILE A 10 2.27 0.75 -26.80
CA ILE A 10 1.41 -0.13 -26.02
C ILE A 10 0.13 0.61 -25.61
N GLY A 11 0.25 1.85 -25.17
CA GLY A 11 -0.89 2.64 -24.71
C GLY A 11 -1.93 2.86 -25.81
N PHE A 12 -1.50 3.30 -27.00
CA PHE A 12 -2.44 3.52 -28.11
C PHE A 12 -3.04 2.23 -28.65
N SER A 13 -2.22 1.21 -28.91
CA SER A 13 -2.73 -0.06 -29.46
C SER A 13 -3.72 -0.74 -28.52
N LEU A 14 -3.46 -0.73 -27.20
CA LEU A 14 -4.35 -1.35 -26.22
C LEU A 14 -5.60 -0.50 -25.96
N SER A 15 -5.47 0.83 -25.95
CA SER A 15 -6.63 1.73 -25.80
C SER A 15 -7.59 1.59 -26.98
N GLU A 16 -7.10 1.54 -28.22
CA GLU A 16 -7.95 1.37 -29.41
C GLU A 16 -8.74 0.05 -29.36
N LYS A 17 -8.10 -1.05 -28.96
CA LYS A 17 -8.77 -2.35 -28.77
C LYS A 17 -9.84 -2.29 -27.68
N LEU A 18 -9.56 -1.64 -26.55
CA LEU A 18 -10.54 -1.46 -25.47
C LEU A 18 -11.73 -0.60 -25.91
N GLN A 19 -11.47 0.53 -26.56
CA GLN A 19 -12.51 1.43 -27.04
C GLN A 19 -13.42 0.74 -28.06
N SER A 20 -12.84 -0.08 -28.95
CA SER A 20 -13.58 -0.85 -29.94
C SER A 20 -14.41 -1.97 -29.30
N ALA A 21 -13.86 -2.68 -28.32
CA ALA A 21 -14.54 -3.78 -27.65
C ALA A 21 -15.72 -3.32 -26.76
N PHE A 22 -15.61 -2.16 -26.13
CA PHE A 22 -16.62 -1.65 -25.19
C PHE A 22 -17.45 -0.46 -25.74
N GLY A 23 -17.12 0.05 -26.93
CA GLY A 23 -17.82 1.19 -27.55
C GLY A 23 -17.59 2.54 -26.84
N MET A 24 -16.64 2.63 -25.91
CA MET A 24 -16.43 3.80 -25.05
C MET A 24 -15.09 4.47 -25.36
N LYS A 25 -15.13 5.66 -25.99
CA LYS A 25 -13.92 6.43 -26.36
C LYS A 25 -13.13 6.98 -25.17
N SER A 26 -13.71 6.98 -23.97
CA SER A 26 -13.05 7.44 -22.74
C SER A 26 -12.11 6.40 -22.12
N LEU A 27 -12.11 5.15 -22.60
CA LEU A 27 -11.26 4.10 -22.05
C LEU A 27 -9.82 4.24 -22.54
N SER A 28 -8.89 4.05 -21.62
CA SER A 28 -7.46 4.06 -21.87
C SER A 28 -6.78 2.91 -21.17
N ALA A 29 -5.67 2.44 -21.74
CA ALA A 29 -4.75 1.55 -21.08
C ALA A 29 -3.31 2.01 -21.25
N GLY A 30 -2.45 1.62 -20.31
CA GLY A 30 -1.03 1.96 -20.33
C GLY A 30 -0.21 0.91 -19.60
N ARG A 31 1.03 0.72 -20.04
CA ARG A 31 1.95 -0.30 -19.51
C ARG A 31 2.13 -0.21 -17.99
N VAL A 32 2.11 0.99 -17.41
CA VAL A 32 2.25 1.23 -15.96
C VAL A 32 0.91 1.43 -15.27
N GLN A 33 0.00 2.21 -15.87
CA GLN A 33 -1.29 2.53 -15.27
C GLN A 33 -2.21 1.30 -15.13
N THR A 34 -2.22 0.41 -16.12
CA THR A 34 -3.10 -0.77 -16.12
C THR A 34 -2.73 -1.77 -15.01
N PRO A 35 -1.45 -2.14 -14.78
CA PRO A 35 -1.07 -2.96 -13.63
C PRO A 35 -1.37 -2.31 -12.28
N VAL A 36 -1.12 -1.01 -12.14
CA VAL A 36 -1.39 -0.27 -10.89
C VAL A 36 -2.88 -0.30 -10.54
N LEU A 37 -3.75 -0.06 -11.54
CA LEU A 37 -5.20 -0.21 -11.35
C LEU A 37 -5.57 -1.65 -10.98
N GLY A 38 -4.92 -2.64 -11.58
CA GLY A 38 -5.06 -4.04 -11.22
C GLY A 38 -4.73 -4.32 -9.75
N TRP A 39 -3.68 -3.71 -9.20
CA TRP A 39 -3.34 -3.84 -7.77
C TRP A 39 -4.42 -3.24 -6.87
N ILE A 40 -4.98 -2.08 -7.24
CA ILE A 40 -6.07 -1.44 -6.50
C ILE A 40 -7.31 -2.34 -6.50
N ILE A 41 -7.71 -2.85 -7.66
CA ILE A 41 -8.87 -3.76 -7.80
C ILE A 41 -8.65 -5.04 -6.97
N LYS A 42 -7.44 -5.61 -7.01
CA LYS A 42 -7.11 -6.79 -6.20
C LYS A 42 -7.27 -6.50 -4.71
N ARG A 43 -6.75 -5.37 -4.24
CA ARG A 43 -6.88 -4.93 -2.85
C ARG A 43 -8.34 -4.68 -2.45
N ASP A 44 -9.14 -4.12 -3.34
CA ASP A 44 -10.56 -3.89 -3.08
C ASP A 44 -11.33 -5.21 -2.96
N LYS A 45 -11.08 -6.16 -3.87
CA LYS A 45 -11.64 -7.52 -3.79
C LYS A 45 -11.24 -8.24 -2.50
N GLU A 46 -9.99 -8.08 -2.06
CA GLU A 46 -9.53 -8.62 -0.76
C GLU A 46 -10.24 -7.96 0.42
N ARG A 47 -10.48 -6.64 0.37
CA ARG A 47 -11.25 -5.90 1.38
C ARG A 47 -12.71 -6.35 1.46
N GLN A 48 -13.33 -6.72 0.34
CA GLN A 48 -14.72 -7.21 0.32
C GLN A 48 -14.88 -8.60 0.96
N LYS A 49 -13.80 -9.38 1.10
CA LYS A 49 -13.85 -10.66 1.80
C LYS A 49 -14.11 -10.41 3.29
N LYS A 50 -15.24 -10.92 3.80
CA LYS A 50 -15.57 -10.87 5.22
C LYS A 50 -14.58 -11.71 6.00
N VAL A 51 -13.78 -11.07 6.85
CA VAL A 51 -12.87 -11.71 7.80
C VAL A 51 -13.52 -11.74 9.19
N GLY A 52 -13.31 -12.82 9.93
CA GLY A 52 -13.63 -12.87 11.35
C GLY A 52 -12.55 -12.14 12.14
N LEU A 53 -12.95 -11.22 13.02
CA LEU A 53 -12.03 -10.58 13.96
C LEU A 53 -12.41 -11.07 15.37
N ILE A 54 -11.52 -11.84 15.99
CA ILE A 54 -11.66 -12.20 17.41
C ILE A 54 -10.86 -11.18 18.20
N THR A 55 -11.50 -10.49 19.13
CA THR A 55 -10.82 -9.63 20.09
C THR A 55 -10.90 -10.28 21.45
N VAL A 56 -9.74 -10.54 22.06
CA VAL A 56 -9.63 -11.04 23.42
C VAL A 56 -9.19 -9.88 24.30
N GLU A 57 -9.95 -9.62 25.35
CA GLU A 57 -9.65 -8.60 26.35
C GLU A 57 -9.21 -9.33 27.63
N ILE A 58 -7.96 -9.10 28.04
CA ILE A 58 -7.38 -9.66 29.27
C ILE A 58 -6.94 -8.47 30.11
N ASP A 59 -7.63 -8.23 31.22
CA ASP A 59 -7.43 -7.08 32.11
C ASP A 59 -7.37 -5.74 31.34
N ALA A 60 -6.17 -5.24 31.03
CA ALA A 60 -5.92 -3.98 30.31
C ALA A 60 -5.36 -4.17 28.88
N LEU A 61 -5.23 -5.39 28.39
CA LEU A 61 -4.64 -5.74 27.09
C LEU A 61 -5.73 -6.21 26.13
N LYS A 62 -5.87 -5.51 24.99
CA LYS A 62 -6.70 -5.93 23.86
C LYS A 62 -5.84 -6.57 22.79
N ILE A 63 -6.05 -7.87 22.55
CA ILE A 63 -5.34 -8.62 21.51
C ILE A 63 -6.36 -9.04 20.45
N SER A 64 -6.17 -8.57 19.22
CA SER A 64 -7.03 -8.91 18.08
C SER A 64 -6.39 -9.96 17.18
N PHE A 65 -7.07 -11.09 16.98
CA PHE A 65 -6.71 -12.13 16.02
C PHE A 65 -7.59 -12.01 14.78
N LYS A 66 -6.97 -11.81 13.63
CA LYS A 66 -7.65 -11.78 12.33
C LYS A 66 -7.69 -13.20 11.77
N ILE A 67 -8.89 -13.75 11.57
CA ILE A 67 -9.11 -15.07 11.02
C ILE A 67 -9.86 -14.92 9.70
N GLU A 68 -9.34 -15.50 8.63
CA GLU A 68 -9.89 -15.34 7.28
C GLU A 68 -11.29 -15.98 7.14
N ASP A 69 -11.58 -17.05 7.89
CA ASP A 69 -12.87 -17.75 7.90
C ASP A 69 -13.74 -17.38 9.11
N ALA A 70 -14.88 -16.75 8.86
CA ALA A 70 -15.85 -16.40 9.91
C ALA A 70 -16.41 -17.61 10.68
N LYS A 71 -16.49 -18.79 10.06
CA LYS A 71 -16.95 -20.03 10.74
C LYS A 71 -15.91 -20.60 11.69
N LYS A 72 -14.65 -20.70 11.25
CA LYS A 72 -13.53 -21.12 12.09
C LYS A 72 -13.28 -20.13 13.23
N ALA A 73 -13.50 -18.85 12.99
CA ALA A 73 -13.42 -17.83 14.04
C ALA A 73 -14.44 -18.07 15.17
N LYS A 74 -15.66 -18.52 14.86
CA LYS A 74 -16.64 -18.88 15.88
C LYS A 74 -16.24 -20.13 16.67
N GLU A 75 -15.77 -21.17 15.99
CA GLU A 75 -15.29 -22.40 16.66
C GLU A 75 -14.07 -22.12 17.57
N ILE A 76 -13.17 -21.24 17.13
CA ILE A 76 -12.01 -20.82 17.93
C ILE A 76 -12.46 -19.96 19.12
N PHE A 77 -13.42 -19.06 18.92
CA PHE A 77 -14.00 -18.26 20.01
C PHE A 77 -14.67 -19.15 21.08
N GLU A 78 -15.47 -20.13 20.67
CA GLU A 78 -16.12 -21.08 21.59
C GLU A 78 -15.11 -21.95 22.36
N LYS A 79 -13.96 -22.25 21.76
CA LYS A 79 -12.86 -23.00 22.43
C LYS A 79 -11.94 -22.11 23.29
N LEU A 80 -12.04 -20.79 23.16
CA LEU A 80 -11.15 -19.85 23.86
C LEU A 80 -11.53 -19.65 25.33
N ASP A 81 -12.79 -19.85 25.71
CA ASP A 81 -13.28 -19.68 27.09
C ASP A 81 -12.57 -20.60 28.10
N GLU A 82 -12.00 -21.73 27.66
CA GLU A 82 -11.27 -22.67 28.54
C GLU A 82 -9.74 -22.46 28.52
N SER A 83 -9.23 -21.52 27.74
CA SER A 83 -7.79 -21.42 27.47
C SER A 83 -7.06 -20.52 28.47
N LYS A 84 -6.08 -21.08 29.18
CA LYS A 84 -5.17 -20.32 30.07
C LYS A 84 -4.09 -19.64 29.25
N ILE A 85 -4.05 -18.32 29.32
CA ILE A 85 -3.06 -17.51 28.60
C ILE A 85 -1.81 -17.39 29.48
N LYS A 86 -0.67 -17.88 28.96
CA LYS A 86 0.63 -17.81 29.63
C LYS A 86 1.52 -16.80 28.92
N ILE A 87 1.95 -15.77 29.64
CA ILE A 87 2.93 -14.81 29.14
C ILE A 87 4.31 -15.48 29.24
N GLU A 88 4.94 -15.77 28.10
CA GLU A 88 6.21 -16.50 28.09
C GLU A 88 7.42 -15.61 28.38
N ARG A 89 7.55 -14.44 27.74
CA ARG A 89 8.73 -13.57 27.90
C ARG A 89 8.45 -12.10 27.55
N GLY A 90 9.00 -11.20 28.36
CA GLY A 90 9.22 -9.80 27.99
C GLY A 90 10.64 -9.63 27.44
N GLY A 91 10.79 -9.02 26.27
CA GLY A 91 12.08 -8.70 25.66
C GLY A 91 12.30 -7.20 25.58
N VAL A 92 13.52 -6.74 25.82
CA VAL A 92 13.92 -5.36 25.55
C VAL A 92 14.31 -5.27 24.08
N LYS A 93 13.61 -4.44 23.30
CA LYS A 93 13.92 -4.18 21.90
C LYS A 93 14.55 -2.81 21.76
N THR A 94 15.82 -2.76 21.40
CA THR A 94 16.48 -1.50 21.06
C THR A 94 15.92 -1.00 19.72
N LEU A 95 15.38 0.22 19.71
CA LEU A 95 14.89 0.87 18.50
C LEU A 95 15.99 1.81 17.98
N PHE A 96 16.43 1.57 16.75
CA PHE A 96 17.34 2.48 16.05
C PHE A 96 16.54 3.60 15.37
N PRO A 97 17.14 4.79 15.18
CA PRO A 97 16.52 5.84 14.39
C PRO A 97 16.27 5.33 12.96
N SER A 98 15.20 5.83 12.33
CA SER A 98 14.93 5.54 10.93
C SER A 98 16.02 6.11 10.02
N PRO A 99 16.36 5.43 8.91
CA PRO A 99 17.28 5.97 7.94
C PRO A 99 16.70 7.25 7.29
N PRO A 100 17.55 8.08 6.66
CA PRO A 100 17.10 9.20 5.85
C PRO A 100 16.17 8.75 4.71
N PHE A 101 15.26 9.62 4.30
CA PHE A 101 14.25 9.25 3.30
C PHE A 101 14.85 8.99 1.92
N ASN A 102 14.43 7.88 1.31
CA ASN A 102 14.45 7.73 -0.15
C ASN A 102 13.18 8.33 -0.79
N THR A 103 13.11 8.34 -2.13
CA THR A 103 11.95 8.91 -2.87
C THR A 103 10.63 8.27 -2.45
N GLY A 104 10.59 6.95 -2.30
CA GLY A 104 9.37 6.21 -1.96
C GLY A 104 8.90 6.50 -0.54
N GLU A 105 9.82 6.61 0.41
CA GLU A 105 9.54 6.95 1.81
C GLU A 105 9.05 8.40 1.94
N LEU A 106 9.69 9.33 1.25
CA LEU A 106 9.25 10.73 1.18
C LEU A 106 7.80 10.82 0.67
N LEU A 107 7.49 10.15 -0.44
CA LEU A 107 6.14 10.15 -1.01
C LEU A 107 5.12 9.47 -0.11
N LYS A 108 5.51 8.39 0.58
CA LYS A 108 4.65 7.71 1.55
C LYS A 108 4.34 8.63 2.72
N ALA A 109 5.34 9.33 3.26
CA ALA A 109 5.17 10.30 4.34
C ALA A 109 4.32 11.51 3.91
N ALA A 110 4.48 11.99 2.66
CA ALA A 110 3.70 13.11 2.13
C ALA A 110 2.24 12.75 1.80
N SER A 111 1.95 11.48 1.54
CA SER A 111 0.62 11.01 1.09
C SER A 111 -0.55 11.35 2.04
N TYR A 112 -0.26 11.68 3.30
CA TYR A 112 -1.25 12.11 4.28
C TYR A 112 -1.81 13.52 4.00
N PHE A 113 -1.07 14.37 3.28
CA PHE A 113 -1.42 15.77 3.09
C PHE A 113 -1.17 16.31 1.67
N ALA A 114 -0.52 15.55 0.79
CA ALA A 114 -0.26 15.93 -0.60
C ALA A 114 -0.35 14.72 -1.53
N SER A 115 -0.77 14.96 -2.78
CA SER A 115 -0.63 13.96 -3.84
C SER A 115 0.84 13.71 -4.15
N ALA A 116 1.15 12.57 -4.77
CA ALA A 116 2.52 12.26 -5.18
C ALA A 116 3.09 13.30 -6.16
N GLN A 117 2.24 13.89 -7.00
CA GLN A 117 2.66 14.91 -7.96
C GLN A 117 3.03 16.23 -7.27
N GLU A 118 2.17 16.69 -6.35
CA GLU A 118 2.42 17.90 -5.55
C GLU A 118 3.66 17.73 -4.67
N ALA A 119 3.80 16.59 -3.98
CA ALA A 119 4.95 16.31 -3.13
C ALA A 119 6.27 16.36 -3.92
N MET A 120 6.30 15.78 -5.13
CA MET A 120 7.50 15.85 -6.00
C MET A 120 7.77 17.27 -6.51
N ALA A 121 6.72 18.05 -6.81
CA ALA A 121 6.86 19.43 -7.25
C ALA A 121 7.46 20.31 -6.14
N ILE A 122 6.95 20.19 -4.92
CA ILE A 122 7.46 20.91 -3.74
C ILE A 122 8.90 20.48 -3.45
N ALA A 123 9.20 19.19 -3.47
CA ALA A 123 10.57 18.69 -3.25
C ALA A 123 11.55 19.19 -4.33
N GLN A 124 11.10 19.35 -5.58
CA GLN A 124 11.89 19.96 -6.64
C GLN A 124 12.19 21.43 -6.34
N GLU A 125 11.19 22.21 -5.92
CA GLU A 125 11.38 23.62 -5.57
C GLU A 125 12.34 23.79 -4.38
N LEU A 126 12.21 22.95 -3.34
CA LEU A 126 13.12 22.97 -2.18
C LEU A 126 14.56 22.63 -2.58
N PHE A 127 14.75 21.68 -3.49
CA PHE A 127 16.07 21.33 -4.02
C PHE A 127 16.68 22.49 -4.82
N GLU A 128 15.90 23.13 -5.69
CA GLU A 128 16.33 24.29 -6.49
C GLU A 128 16.70 25.49 -5.61
N LYS A 129 16.05 25.64 -4.46
CA LYS A 129 16.38 26.64 -3.42
C LYS A 129 17.57 26.24 -2.54
N GLY A 130 18.14 25.05 -2.72
CA GLY A 130 19.27 24.54 -1.91
C GLY A 130 18.89 24.13 -0.48
N LEU A 131 17.61 23.93 -0.19
CA LEU A 131 17.11 23.59 1.15
C LEU A 131 17.18 22.08 1.44
N ILE A 132 17.22 21.24 0.41
CA ILE A 132 17.36 19.79 0.51
C ILE A 132 18.32 19.25 -0.55
N THR A 133 18.78 18.01 -0.38
CA THR A 133 19.51 17.26 -1.41
C THR A 133 18.57 16.72 -2.49
N TYR A 134 19.13 16.25 -3.61
CA TYR A 134 18.35 15.70 -4.72
C TYR A 134 17.45 14.55 -4.27
N HIS A 135 16.13 14.74 -4.36
CA HIS A 135 15.12 13.90 -3.74
C HIS A 135 14.74 12.65 -4.56
N ARG A 136 15.16 12.55 -5.83
CA ARG A 136 14.90 11.38 -6.69
C ARG A 136 16.03 10.36 -6.58
N THR A 137 16.12 9.72 -5.41
CA THR A 137 17.11 8.68 -5.07
C THR A 137 16.44 7.41 -4.54
N GLU A 138 17.03 6.26 -4.84
CA GLU A 138 16.62 4.96 -4.30
C GLU A 138 17.45 4.55 -3.07
N VAL A 139 18.66 5.09 -2.93
CA VAL A 139 19.55 4.76 -1.82
C VAL A 139 19.40 5.83 -0.74
N PRO A 140 19.01 5.45 0.49
CA PRO A 140 19.11 6.35 1.63
C PRO A 140 20.61 6.61 1.88
N ARG A 141 21.02 7.88 1.78
CA ARG A 141 22.39 8.31 2.12
C ARG A 141 22.41 8.86 3.53
#